data_AF-A0A3Q0RMM5-F1
#
_entry.id   AF-A0A3Q0RMM5-F1
#
_cell.length_a   1.000
_cell.length_b   1.000
_cell.length_c   1.000
_cell.angle_alpha   90.00
_cell.angle_beta   90.00
_cell.angle_gamma   90.00
#
_symmetry.space_group_name_H-M   'P 1'
#
loop_
_entity.id
_entity.type
_entity.pdbx_description
1 polymer ?
#
loop_
_entity_poly.entity_id
_entity_poly.type
_entity_poly.pdbx_seq_one_letter_code
_entity_poly.pdbx_strand_id
1 'polypeptide(L)'
;TRCVPVESCGCQHDGFYYNAGESFWTDGCSQRCECHAPNDLRCSAASCTPGQQCTIRNGQLGCYDALSTCTVWGDPHYITFDGAVAHFQGTCSYIIAKSTSHRTNETQFQVILQSSQQMHFKSVSMT
;
A
#
# COMPACT_ATOMS: atom_id res chain seq x y z
N THR A 1 6.16 29.74 -10.60
CA THR A 1 5.68 29.26 -11.92
C THR A 1 6.80 29.43 -12.94
N ARG A 2 6.98 28.47 -13.85
CA ARG A 2 7.99 28.53 -14.93
C ARG A 2 7.26 28.68 -16.27
N CYS A 3 7.72 29.58 -17.11
CA CYS A 3 7.18 29.72 -18.47
C CYS A 3 7.62 28.52 -19.32
N VAL A 4 6.67 27.93 -20.04
CA VAL A 4 6.92 26.87 -21.02
C VAL A 4 6.27 27.25 -22.36
N PRO A 5 6.74 26.70 -23.49
CA PRO A 5 6.05 26.84 -24.76
C PRO A 5 4.62 26.30 -24.70
N VAL A 6 3.72 26.82 -25.55
CA VAL A 6 2.29 26.47 -25.55
C VAL A 6 2.08 24.98 -25.80
N GLU A 7 2.89 24.39 -26.67
CA GLU A 7 2.91 22.96 -26.98
C GLU A 7 3.33 22.07 -25.80
N SER A 8 3.87 22.66 -24.74
CA SER A 8 4.27 21.99 -23.50
C SER A 8 3.34 22.32 -22.32
N CYS A 9 2.22 23.01 -22.57
CA CYS A 9 1.21 23.23 -21.56
C CYS A 9 0.57 21.89 -21.14
N GLY A 10 0.32 21.75 -19.84
CA GLY A 10 -0.35 20.61 -19.26
C GLY A 10 -1.85 20.60 -19.53
N CYS A 11 -2.59 19.89 -18.68
CA CYS A 11 -4.02 19.64 -18.83
C CYS A 11 -4.80 20.19 -17.64
N GLN A 12 -6.02 20.63 -17.88
CA GLN A 12 -6.93 21.03 -16.80
C GLN A 12 -8.12 20.06 -16.71
N HIS A 13 -8.34 19.50 -15.53
CA HIS A 13 -9.42 18.54 -15.27
C HIS A 13 -9.95 18.72 -13.84
N ASP A 14 -11.28 18.82 -13.70
CA ASP A 14 -11.98 19.01 -12.41
C ASP A 14 -11.40 20.12 -11.52
N GLY A 15 -10.94 21.21 -12.14
CA GLY A 15 -10.36 22.36 -11.44
C GLY A 15 -8.88 22.21 -11.06
N PHE A 16 -8.27 21.05 -11.31
CA PHE A 16 -6.84 20.79 -11.09
C PHE A 16 -6.04 20.94 -12.39
N TYR A 17 -4.80 21.38 -12.26
CA TYR A 17 -3.83 21.44 -13.35
C TYR A 17 -2.84 20.29 -13.20
N TYR A 18 -2.66 19.52 -14.26
CA TYR A 18 -1.74 18.39 -14.36
C TYR A 18 -0.64 18.72 -15.35
N ASN A 19 0.61 18.42 -15.00
CA ASN A 19 1.74 18.64 -15.88
C ASN A 19 1.71 17.67 -17.07
N ALA A 20 2.35 18.06 -18.18
CA ALA A 20 2.57 17.14 -19.29
C ALA A 20 3.33 15.89 -18.83
N GLY A 21 2.81 14.71 -19.14
CA GLY A 21 3.32 13.40 -18.68
C GLY A 21 2.85 12.99 -17.28
N GLU A 22 2.10 13.83 -16.57
CA GLU A 22 1.54 13.47 -15.27
C GLU A 22 0.39 12.49 -15.43
N SER A 23 0.33 11.48 -14.55
CA SER A 23 -0.76 10.50 -14.52
C SER A 23 -1.41 10.43 -13.15
N PHE A 24 -2.73 10.24 -13.13
CA PHE A 24 -3.54 10.22 -11.93
C PHE A 24 -4.71 9.22 -12.03
N TRP A 25 -5.24 8.87 -10.88
CA TRP A 25 -6.43 8.03 -10.75
C TRP A 25 -7.67 8.91 -10.61
N THR A 26 -8.76 8.52 -11.27
CA THR A 26 -10.08 9.11 -11.07
C THR A 26 -10.80 8.46 -9.89
N ASP A 27 -11.95 9.02 -9.52
CA ASP A 27 -12.75 8.51 -8.39
C ASP A 27 -13.02 7.00 -8.50
N GLY A 28 -12.97 6.35 -7.34
CA GLY A 28 -13.05 4.89 -7.22
C GLY A 28 -11.91 4.11 -7.90
N CYS A 29 -10.82 4.77 -8.30
CA CYS A 29 -9.74 4.18 -9.10
C CYS A 29 -10.27 3.49 -10.36
N SER A 30 -11.34 4.03 -10.94
CA SER A 30 -12.06 3.44 -12.08
C SER A 30 -11.38 3.71 -13.42
N GLN A 31 -10.56 4.76 -13.49
CA GLN A 31 -9.77 5.09 -14.66
C GLN A 31 -8.40 5.60 -14.25
N ARG A 32 -7.43 5.39 -15.14
CA ARG A 32 -6.12 6.02 -15.09
C ARG A 32 -6.01 6.99 -16.26
N CYS A 33 -5.74 8.26 -15.94
CA CYS A 33 -5.57 9.32 -16.92
C CYS A 33 -4.09 9.74 -17.01
N GLU A 34 -3.65 10.11 -18.21
CA GLU A 34 -2.36 10.72 -18.47
C GLU A 34 -2.56 12.02 -19.26
N CYS A 35 -1.87 13.08 -18.83
CA CYS A 35 -1.89 14.35 -19.53
C CYS A 35 -0.84 14.37 -20.65
N HIS A 36 -1.30 14.46 -21.89
CA HIS A 36 -0.45 14.72 -23.05
C HIS A 36 -0.55 16.20 -23.44
N ALA A 37 0.60 16.84 -23.64
CA ALA A 37 0.59 18.22 -24.07
C ALA A 37 0.25 18.34 -25.57
N PRO A 38 -0.44 19.42 -25.99
CA PRO A 38 -1.09 20.40 -25.13
C PRO A 38 -2.53 19.99 -24.79
N ASN A 39 -2.87 20.00 -23.50
CA ASN A 39 -4.24 19.82 -22.98
C ASN A 39 -5.04 18.62 -23.56
N ASP A 40 -4.36 17.50 -23.83
CA ASP A 40 -4.94 16.22 -24.28
C ASP A 40 -4.94 15.21 -23.13
N LEU A 41 -6.07 15.07 -22.45
CA LEU A 41 -6.22 14.11 -21.35
C LEU A 41 -6.69 12.75 -21.87
N ARG A 42 -5.86 11.72 -21.72
CA ARG A 42 -6.19 10.36 -22.15
C ARG A 42 -6.45 9.46 -20.95
N CYS A 43 -7.67 9.00 -20.81
CA CYS A 43 -8.09 8.12 -19.73
C CYS A 43 -8.42 6.72 -20.26
N SER A 44 -7.96 5.70 -19.54
CA SER A 44 -8.33 4.31 -19.80
C SER A 44 -8.95 3.69 -18.55
N ALA A 45 -9.91 2.79 -18.75
CA ALA A 45 -10.51 2.04 -17.66
C ALA A 45 -9.42 1.21 -16.96
N ALA A 46 -9.37 1.28 -15.64
CA ALA A 46 -8.39 0.60 -14.82
C ALA A 46 -9.02 0.27 -13.46
N SER A 47 -8.37 -0.62 -12.71
CA SER A 47 -8.77 -0.94 -11.34
C SER A 47 -7.55 -1.39 -10.56
N CYS A 48 -7.62 -1.29 -9.23
CA CYS A 48 -6.59 -1.84 -8.37
C CYS A 48 -6.48 -3.35 -8.53
N THR A 49 -5.27 -3.90 -8.38
CA THR A 49 -5.07 -5.34 -8.40
C THR A 49 -5.66 -5.98 -7.13
N PRO A 50 -5.97 -7.29 -7.14
CA PRO A 50 -6.28 -8.01 -5.91
C PRO A 50 -5.17 -7.79 -4.86
N GLY A 51 -5.55 -7.39 -3.65
CA GLY A 51 -4.61 -7.03 -2.58
C GLY A 51 -4.32 -5.53 -2.44
N GLN A 52 -4.71 -4.72 -3.43
CA GLN A 52 -4.63 -3.26 -3.35
C GLN A 52 -5.99 -2.64 -2.99
N GLN A 53 -5.94 -1.52 -2.27
CA GLN A 53 -7.08 -0.71 -1.93
C GLN A 53 -6.97 0.65 -2.63
N CYS A 54 -8.07 1.08 -3.24
CA CYS A 54 -8.21 2.45 -3.72
C CYS A 54 -8.39 3.39 -2.52
N THR A 55 -7.39 4.21 -2.23
CA THR A 55 -7.40 5.12 -1.09
C THR A 55 -6.50 6.33 -1.34
N ILE A 56 -6.58 7.34 -0.48
CA ILE A 56 -5.72 8.52 -0.54
C ILE A 56 -4.54 8.31 0.42
N ARG A 57 -3.30 8.33 -0.09
CA ARG A 57 -2.07 8.38 0.73
C ARG A 57 -1.28 9.62 0.35
N ASN A 58 -0.84 10.39 1.35
CA ASN A 58 -0.11 11.64 1.15
C ASN A 58 -0.81 12.64 0.20
N GLY A 59 -2.15 12.68 0.24
CA GLY A 59 -2.96 13.56 -0.61
C GLY A 59 -3.16 13.09 -2.05
N GLN A 60 -2.62 11.93 -2.44
CA GLN A 60 -2.81 11.36 -3.77
C GLN A 60 -3.74 10.15 -3.72
N LEU A 61 -4.79 10.17 -4.55
CA LEU A 61 -5.65 9.01 -4.78
C LEU A 61 -4.89 7.97 -5.62
N GLY A 62 -4.94 6.71 -5.19
CA GLY A 62 -4.43 5.62 -6.00
C GLY A 62 -4.62 4.26 -5.37
N CYS A 63 -4.09 3.25 -6.06
CA CYS A 63 -4.06 1.88 -5.61
C CYS A 63 -2.81 1.65 -4.76
N TYR A 64 -3.03 1.28 -3.50
CA TYR A 64 -1.97 0.99 -2.55
C TYR A 64 -2.20 -0.36 -1.91
N ASP A 65 -1.14 -1.07 -1.55
CA ASP A 65 -1.26 -2.37 -0.88
C ASP A 65 -2.08 -2.24 0.40
N ALA A 66 -3.07 -3.12 0.55
CA ALA A 66 -3.97 -3.11 1.68
C ALA A 66 -3.20 -3.43 2.96
N LEU A 67 -3.52 -2.71 4.04
CA LEU A 67 -2.90 -3.00 5.33
C LEU A 67 -3.36 -4.39 5.80
N SER A 68 -2.41 -5.28 6.04
CA SER A 68 -2.67 -6.59 6.65
C SER A 68 -2.10 -6.62 8.06
N THR A 69 -2.77 -7.31 8.98
CA THR A 69 -2.35 -7.39 10.38
C THR A 69 -2.26 -8.84 10.81
N CYS A 70 -1.05 -9.26 11.21
CA CYS A 70 -0.82 -10.50 11.92
C CYS A 70 -1.02 -10.24 13.42
N THR A 71 -1.78 -11.10 14.08
CA THR A 71 -2.15 -10.92 15.49
C THR A 71 -1.89 -12.19 16.29
N VAL A 72 -1.34 -12.01 17.49
CA VAL A 72 -1.07 -13.08 18.45
C VAL A 72 -1.83 -12.75 19.73
N TRP A 73 -2.87 -13.53 19.99
CA TRP A 73 -3.75 -13.42 21.16
C TRP A 73 -3.43 -14.56 22.13
N GLY A 74 -2.49 -14.37 23.06
CA GLY A 74 -2.24 -15.36 24.11
C GLY A 74 -1.97 -16.79 23.58
N ASP A 75 -2.10 -17.77 24.46
CA ASP A 75 -2.09 -19.20 24.12
C ASP A 75 -3.49 -19.61 23.58
N PRO A 76 -3.67 -20.19 22.38
CA PRO A 76 -2.79 -20.34 21.22
C PRO A 76 -3.46 -19.77 19.95
N HIS A 77 -3.82 -18.48 19.90
CA HIS A 77 -4.59 -17.95 18.76
C HIS A 77 -3.75 -16.99 17.91
N TYR A 78 -3.29 -17.51 16.77
CA TYR A 78 -2.58 -16.74 15.76
C TYR A 78 -3.53 -16.44 14.60
N ILE A 79 -3.56 -15.18 14.18
CA ILE A 79 -4.23 -14.76 12.94
C ILE A 79 -3.13 -14.26 12.03
N THR A 80 -2.90 -14.96 10.92
CA THR A 80 -1.88 -14.60 9.92
C THR A 80 -2.34 -13.41 9.07
N PHE A 81 -1.44 -12.83 8.26
CA PHE A 81 -1.73 -11.65 7.42
C PHE A 81 -2.86 -11.88 6.41
N ASP A 82 -3.05 -13.12 5.96
CA ASP A 82 -4.15 -13.57 5.09
C ASP A 82 -5.42 -13.95 5.87
N GLY A 83 -5.44 -13.76 7.19
CA GLY A 83 -6.60 -14.02 8.05
C GLY A 83 -6.76 -15.48 8.49
N ALA A 84 -5.83 -16.37 8.14
CA ALA A 84 -5.90 -17.76 8.59
C ALA A 84 -5.66 -17.87 10.10
N VAL A 85 -6.44 -18.74 10.75
CA VAL A 85 -6.32 -19.01 12.18
C VAL A 85 -5.42 -20.22 12.38
N ALA A 86 -4.39 -20.07 13.20
CA ALA A 86 -3.49 -21.15 13.58
C ALA A 86 -3.37 -21.26 15.10
N HIS A 87 -3.15 -22.49 15.57
CA HIS A 87 -2.94 -22.79 16.98
C HIS A 87 -1.58 -23.44 17.20
N PHE A 88 -0.77 -22.83 18.05
CA PHE A 88 0.56 -23.32 18.33
C PHE A 88 0.95 -23.05 19.80
N GLN A 89 1.44 -24.09 20.47
CA GLN A 89 1.82 -24.06 21.88
C GLN A 89 3.29 -24.41 22.03
N GLY A 90 4.10 -23.42 22.37
CA GLY A 90 5.53 -23.61 22.50
C GLY A 90 6.17 -22.60 23.46
N THR A 91 7.24 -23.02 24.12
CA THR A 91 7.93 -22.26 25.18
C THR A 91 9.21 -21.57 24.69
N CYS A 92 9.47 -21.57 23.39
CA CYS A 92 10.66 -20.94 22.80
C CYS A 92 10.34 -19.53 22.28
N SER A 93 11.36 -18.87 21.72
CA SER A 93 11.20 -17.66 20.92
C SER A 93 10.85 -18.01 19.48
N TYR A 94 9.82 -17.36 18.93
CA TYR A 94 9.32 -17.61 17.57
C TYR A 94 9.36 -16.35 16.72
N ILE A 95 9.67 -16.52 15.44
CA ILE A 95 9.61 -15.43 14.46
C ILE A 95 8.18 -15.35 13.96
N ILE A 96 7.50 -14.22 14.22
CA ILE A 96 6.10 -14.02 13.82
C ILE A 96 5.95 -13.19 12.55
N ALA A 97 6.97 -12.39 12.22
CA ALA A 97 7.07 -11.67 10.95
C ALA A 97 8.56 -11.42 10.63
N LYS A 98 8.93 -11.58 9.37
CA LYS A 98 10.28 -11.29 8.87
C LYS A 98 10.21 -10.87 7.40
N SER A 99 10.97 -9.84 7.03
CA SER A 99 11.15 -9.48 5.62
C SER A 99 11.89 -10.60 4.87
N THR A 100 11.30 -11.08 3.77
CA THR A 100 11.92 -12.09 2.89
C THR A 100 12.67 -11.49 1.69
N SER A 101 12.46 -10.19 1.44
CA SER A 101 13.01 -9.44 0.31
C SER A 101 14.48 -9.03 0.53
N HIS A 102 15.26 -9.23 -0.53
CA HIS A 102 16.63 -8.72 -0.72
C HIS A 102 16.65 -7.57 -1.75
N ARG A 103 15.62 -6.72 -1.80
CA ARG A 103 15.66 -5.54 -2.67
C ARG A 103 16.57 -4.47 -2.05
N THR A 104 17.53 -3.99 -2.84
CA THR A 104 18.35 -2.82 -2.50
C THR A 104 17.41 -1.64 -2.25
N ASN A 105 17.37 -1.14 -1.01
CA ASN A 105 16.57 0.00 -0.52
C ASN A 105 15.31 -0.31 0.31
N GLU A 106 15.04 -1.57 0.68
CA GLU A 106 13.99 -1.87 1.68
C GLU A 106 14.58 -2.06 3.09
N THR A 107 13.92 -1.50 4.10
CA THR A 107 14.26 -1.75 5.51
C THR A 107 13.89 -3.17 5.88
N GLN A 108 14.90 -3.98 6.21
CA GLN A 108 14.69 -5.33 6.73
C GLN A 108 14.27 -5.27 8.19
N PHE A 109 13.28 -6.08 8.55
CA PHE A 109 12.85 -6.23 9.94
C PHE A 109 12.58 -7.69 10.28
N GLN A 110 12.64 -7.98 11.58
CA GLN A 110 12.24 -9.25 12.16
C GLN A 110 11.55 -8.97 13.49
N VAL A 111 10.36 -9.55 13.68
CA VAL A 111 9.62 -9.50 14.94
C VAL A 111 9.69 -10.86 15.60
N ILE A 112 10.25 -10.88 16.82
CA ILE A 112 10.41 -12.08 17.63
C ILE A 112 9.41 -12.02 18.78
N LEU A 113 8.62 -13.07 18.91
CA LEU A 113 7.76 -13.32 20.04
C LEU A 113 8.51 -14.19 21.05
N GLN A 114 8.71 -13.68 22.26
CA GLN A 114 9.31 -14.44 23.35
C GLN A 114 8.18 -15.00 24.23
N SER A 115 7.93 -16.31 24.11
CA SER A 115 6.93 -17.02 24.90
C SER A 115 7.46 -17.24 26.32
N SER A 116 7.12 -16.32 27.23
CA SER A 116 7.12 -16.58 28.67
C SER A 116 5.65 -16.63 29.11
N GLN A 117 5.31 -17.38 30.15
CA GLN A 117 3.94 -17.79 30.55
C GLN A 117 2.88 -16.67 30.72
N GLN A 118 3.21 -15.40 30.43
CA GLN A 118 2.33 -14.25 30.46
C GLN A 118 2.29 -13.53 29.09
N MET A 119 1.51 -14.08 28.17
CA MET A 119 1.36 -13.55 26.82
C MET A 119 0.27 -12.46 26.77
N HIS A 120 0.70 -11.20 26.64
CA HIS A 120 -0.19 -10.08 26.33
C HIS A 120 -0.56 -10.10 24.84
N PHE A 121 -1.68 -9.48 24.47
CA PHE A 121 -2.04 -9.25 23.07
C PHE A 121 -0.90 -8.52 22.33
N LYS A 122 -0.48 -9.07 21.17
CA LYS A 122 0.52 -8.47 20.28
C LYS A 122 0.00 -8.48 18.85
N SER A 123 0.28 -7.40 18.11
CA SER A 123 -0.09 -7.28 16.70
C SER A 123 1.06 -6.67 15.90
N VAL A 124 1.17 -7.09 14.65
CA VAL A 124 2.09 -6.53 13.66
C VAL A 124 1.28 -6.21 12.41
N SER A 125 1.30 -4.95 11.98
CA SER A 125 0.64 -4.51 10.75
C SER A 125 1.67 -4.17 9.68
N MET A 126 1.41 -4.58 8.45
CA MET A 126 2.22 -4.25 7.26
C MET A 126 1.33 -3.78 6.12
N THR A 127 1.85 -2.84 5.32
CA THR A 127 1.31 -2.49 4.00
C THR A 127 2.01 -3.32 2.95
#